data_AF-A0A023H2Q2-F1
#
_entry.id   AF-A0A023H2Q2-F1
#
_cell.length_a   1.000
_cell.length_b   1.000
_cell.length_c   1.000
_cell.angle_alpha   90.00
_cell.angle_beta   90.00
_cell.angle_gamma   90.00
#
_symmetry.space_group_name_H-M   'P 1'
#
loop_
_entity.id
_entity.type
_entity.pdbx_description
1 polymer ?
#
loop_
_entity_poly.entity_id
_entity_poly.type
_entity_poly.pdbx_seq_one_letter_code
_entity_poly.pdbx_strand_id
1 'polypeptide(L)' 'NAMANHGIISRTGRGIKFTDLSETVGTTYNFSPSFCSFVPHYAAFMLNKSYYKDTFDLEELDLHNGIEHDA' A
#
# COMPACT_ATOMS: atom_id res chain seq x y z
N ASN A 1 -4.82 -5.68 -4.29
CA ASN A 1 -5.52 -6.92 -4.70
C ASN A 1 -4.70 -7.85 -5.59
N ALA A 2 -4.32 -7.48 -6.83
CA ALA A 2 -3.58 -8.40 -7.72
C ALA A 2 -2.29 -8.96 -7.09
N MET A 3 -1.42 -8.12 -6.51
CA MET A 3 -0.22 -8.59 -5.80
C MET A 3 -0.52 -9.57 -4.65
N ALA A 4 -1.61 -9.38 -3.90
CA ALA A 4 -2.02 -10.30 -2.83
C ALA A 4 -2.48 -11.65 -3.39
N ASN A 5 -3.28 -11.62 -4.47
CA ASN A 5 -3.74 -12.84 -5.16
C ASN A 5 -2.56 -13.65 -5.72
N HIS A 6 -1.48 -12.99 -6.14
CA HIS A 6 -0.26 -13.63 -6.61
C HIS A 6 0.75 -13.97 -5.49
N GLY A 7 0.46 -13.63 -4.23
CA GLY A 7 1.33 -13.88 -3.09
C GLY A 7 2.62 -13.04 -3.05
N ILE A 8 2.64 -11.92 -3.76
CA ILE A 8 3.76 -10.96 -3.78
C ILE A 8 3.75 -10.12 -2.49
N ILE A 9 2.54 -9.77 -2.03
CA ILE A 9 2.29 -9.29 -0.66
C ILE A 9 1.43 -10.34 0.06
N SER A 10 1.16 -10.11 1.36
CA SER A 10 0.34 -10.99 2.18
C SER A 10 -0.94 -11.44 1.46
N ARG A 11 -1.11 -12.76 1.29
CA ARG A 11 -2.27 -13.35 0.56
C ARG A 11 -3.60 -13.04 1.22
N THR A 12 -3.61 -12.82 2.54
CA THR A 12 -4.82 -12.42 3.28
C THR A 12 -5.14 -10.95 3.10
N GLY A 13 -4.26 -10.17 2.47
CA GLY A 13 -4.36 -8.73 2.39
C GLY A 13 -4.07 -8.02 3.72
N ARG A 14 -3.51 -8.71 4.72
CA ARG A 14 -3.32 -8.17 6.08
C ARG A 14 -1.86 -8.10 6.51
N GLY A 15 -1.52 -7.15 7.36
CA GLY A 15 -0.20 -7.00 7.96
C GLY A 15 0.88 -6.61 6.96
N ILE A 16 0.54 -5.82 5.94
CA ILE A 16 1.47 -5.41 4.89
C ILE A 16 2.29 -4.21 5.38
N LYS A 17 3.62 -4.31 5.32
CA LYS A 17 4.50 -3.17 5.59
C LYS A 17 4.47 -2.18 4.43
N PHE A 18 4.41 -0.88 4.73
CA PHE A 18 4.45 0.15 3.69
C PHE A 18 5.78 0.14 2.92
N THR A 19 6.90 -0.14 3.60
CA THR A 19 8.22 -0.28 2.97
C THR A 19 8.27 -1.40 1.95
N ASP A 20 7.67 -2.55 2.28
CA ASP A 20 7.66 -3.72 1.40
C ASP A 20 6.76 -3.45 0.18
N LEU A 21 5.65 -2.72 0.37
CA LEU A 21 4.80 -2.29 -0.73
C LEU A 21 5.54 -1.36 -1.70
N SER A 22 6.31 -0.38 -1.21
CA SER A 22 7.10 0.52 -2.04
C SER A 22 8.11 -0.21 -2.92
N GLU A 23 8.77 -1.25 -2.39
CA GLU A 23 9.72 -2.06 -3.15
C GLU A 23 9.01 -2.98 -4.16
N THR A 24 8.03 -3.74 -3.69
CA THR A 24 7.38 -4.79 -4.48
C THR A 24 6.52 -4.25 -5.61
N VAL A 25 5.88 -3.08 -5.46
CA VAL A 25 5.06 -2.49 -6.53
C VAL A 25 5.93 -2.08 -7.73
N GLY A 26 7.12 -1.55 -7.47
CA GLY A 26 8.07 -1.14 -8.50
C GLY A 26 8.58 -2.33 -9.31
N THR A 27 9.00 -3.40 -8.63
CA THR A 27 9.49 -4.61 -9.29
C THR A 27 8.39 -5.41 -9.99
N THR A 28 7.17 -5.39 -9.46
CA THR A 28 6.03 -6.14 -10.03
C THR A 28 5.44 -5.47 -11.27
N TYR A 29 5.32 -4.14 -11.26
CA TYR A 29 4.61 -3.40 -12.31
C TYR A 29 5.49 -2.45 -13.11
N ASN A 30 6.80 -2.42 -12.85
CA ASN A 30 7.74 -1.48 -13.50
C ASN A 30 7.31 -0.01 -13.33
N PHE A 31 6.80 0.33 -12.14
CA PHE A 31 6.43 1.70 -11.80
C PHE A 31 7.65 2.54 -11.41
N SER A 32 7.54 3.85 -11.65
CA SER A 32 8.61 4.78 -11.33
C SER A 32 8.86 4.82 -9.82
N PRO A 33 10.12 4.98 -9.36
CA PRO A 33 10.44 5.03 -7.93
C PRO A 33 9.69 6.14 -7.17
N SER A 34 9.39 7.27 -7.85
CA SER A 34 8.63 8.36 -7.24
C SER A 34 7.21 7.96 -6.91
N PHE A 35 6.53 7.24 -7.80
CA PHE A 35 5.18 6.74 -7.58
C PHE A 35 5.17 5.67 -6.47
N CYS A 36 6.12 4.74 -6.55
CA CYS A 36 6.30 3.68 -5.56
C CYS A 36 6.56 4.22 -4.14
N SER A 37 7.20 5.38 -4.03
CA SER A 37 7.41 6.05 -2.73
C SER A 37 6.17 6.84 -2.30
N PHE A 38 5.60 7.66 -3.18
CA PHE A 38 4.54 8.60 -2.82
C PHE A 38 3.28 7.91 -2.31
N VAL A 39 2.76 6.91 -3.03
CA VAL A 39 1.46 6.30 -2.71
C VAL A 39 1.47 5.60 -1.35
N PRO A 40 2.46 4.75 -1.00
CA PRO A 40 2.52 4.12 0.32
C PRO A 40 2.76 5.12 1.47
N HIS A 41 3.51 6.21 1.25
CA HIS A 41 3.66 7.28 2.25
C HIS A 41 2.33 8.01 2.49
N TYR A 42 1.59 8.32 1.43
CA TYR A 42 0.28 8.96 1.55
C TYR A 42 -0.72 8.04 2.24
N ALA A 43 -0.72 6.74 1.94
CA ALA A 43 -1.53 5.74 2.64
C ALA A 43 -1.19 5.66 4.15
N ALA A 44 0.10 5.69 4.51
CA ALA A 44 0.50 5.73 5.91
C ALA A 44 0.00 7.02 6.60
N PHE A 45 0.12 8.17 5.93
CA PHE A 45 -0.37 9.45 6.43
C PHE A 45 -1.88 9.46 6.66
N MET A 46 -2.68 9.05 5.68
CA MET A 46 -4.15 9.07 5.78
C MET A 46 -4.67 8.12 6.88
N LEU A 47 -3.96 6.99 7.10
CA LEU A 47 -4.29 6.02 8.15
C LEU A 47 -3.73 6.40 9.52
N ASN A 48 -3.04 7.54 9.64
CA ASN A 48 -2.33 7.97 10.85
C ASN A 48 -1.36 6.90 11.38
N LYS A 49 -0.60 6.28 10.48
CA LYS A 49 0.38 5.22 10.75
C LYS A 49 1.80 5.64 10.40
N SER A 50 2.77 5.02 11.04
CA SER A 50 4.18 5.14 10.70
C SER A 50 4.51 4.30 9.47
N TYR A 51 4.91 4.98 8.39
CA TYR A 51 5.42 4.33 7.17
C TYR A 51 6.53 3.28 7.47
N TYR A 52 7.41 3.55 8.43
CA TYR A 52 8.57 2.69 8.71
C TYR A 52 8.30 1.56 9.71
N LYS A 53 7.32 1.72 10.60
CA LYS A 53 7.12 0.81 11.74
C LYS A 53 5.86 -0.03 11.61
N ASP A 54 4.80 0.57 11.05
CA ASP A 54 3.48 -0.01 11.09
C ASP A 54 3.18 -0.83 9.84
N THR A 55 2.08 -1.57 9.93
CA THR A 55 1.49 -2.30 8.83
C THR A 55 0.07 -1.82 8.59
N PHE A 56 -0.45 -2.14 7.41
CA PHE A 56 -1.85 -1.93 7.09
C PHE A 56 -2.46 -3.19 6.47
N ASP A 57 -3.78 -3.26 6.55
CA ASP A 57 -4.61 -4.23 5.86
C ASP A 57 -5.23 -3.56 4.62
N LEU A 58 -5.39 -4.29 3.51
CA LEU A 58 -5.93 -3.74 2.26
C LEU A 58 -7.31 -3.10 2.45
N GLU A 59 -8.13 -3.67 3.34
CA GLU A 59 -9.46 -3.13 3.71
C GLU A 59 -9.38 -1.74 4.36
N GLU A 60 -8.25 -1.35 4.96
CA GLU A 60 -8.09 0.00 5.53
C GLU A 60 -7.99 1.07 4.43
N LEU A 61 -7.61 0.70 3.20
CA LEU A 61 -7.55 1.63 2.08
C LEU A 61 -8.94 2.05 1.55
N ASP A 62 -10.00 1.37 2.00
CA ASP A 62 -11.40 1.71 1.72
C ASP A 62 -11.91 2.88 2.60
N LEU A 63 -11.01 3.55 3.35
CA LEU A 63 -11.32 4.74 4.12
C LEU A 63 -11.82 5.87 3.20
N HIS A 64 -13.10 6.20 3.34
CA HIS A 64 -13.73 7.24 2.55
C HIS A 64 -13.09 8.62 2.75
N ASN A 65 -12.88 9.35 1.65
CA ASN A 65 -12.10 10.60 1.59
C ASN A 65 -10.62 10.45 1.98
N GLY A 66 -10.07 9.24 1.87
CA GLY A 66 -8.62 8.99 1.89
C GLY A 66 -8.06 8.99 0.46
N ILE A 67 -7.50 7.85 0.05
CA ILE A 67 -7.25 7.56 -1.36
C ILE A 67 -8.57 7.21 -2.08
N GLU A 68 -9.48 6.53 -1.38
CA GLU A 68 -10.83 6.24 -1.86
C GLU A 68 -11.64 7.55 -1.97
N HIS A 69 -12.24 7.78 -3.15
CA HIS A 69 -12.94 9.01 -3.52
C HIS A 69 -14.07 8.72 -4.52
N ASP A 70 -15.09 9.58 -4.51
CA ASP A 70 -16.15 9.61 -5.54
C ASP A 70 -15.60 10.10 -6.89
N ALA A 71 -16.25 9.70 -7.99
CA ALA A 71 -15.83 10.01 -9.37
C ALA A 71 -16.22 11.42 -9.85
#